data_AF-A0A968M5B8-F1
#
_entry.id   AF-A0A968M5B8-F1
#
_cell.length_a   1.000
_cell.length_b   1.000
_cell.length_c   1.000
_cell.angle_alpha   90.00
_cell.angle_beta   90.00
_cell.angle_gamma   90.00
#
_symmetry.space_group_name_H-M   'P 1'
#
loop_
_entity.id
_entity.type
_entity.pdbx_description
1 polymer ?
#
loop_
_entity_poly.entity_id
_entity_poly.type
_entity_poly.pdbx_seq_one_letter_code
_entity_poly.pdbx_strand_id
1 'polypeptide(L)'
;MQDHQGQPISLDLLMEEGTPPLRSALIYDAHRDQWCFFREPVQVITTTTLAEVLPLLHQVQKQVTTDRCYAVGFLSYEAAPAFDPHFQVIPAGNFPLLWFALYPSLQPVRLPQTQFQSSLSPLYWSASDSPQDYQAAFRSIKESIAEGLSYQVNYSFRLRTRLRQDPWTFFLQMEQAQAGKYGAYLQLEEWSICCASPELFFVCREIKSSVAL
;
A
#
# COMPACT_ATOMS: atom_id res chain seq x y z
N MET A 1 -12.42 -19.23 -7.60
CA MET A 1 -12.73 -19.74 -8.96
C MET A 1 -11.41 -20.00 -9.65
N GLN A 2 -11.29 -21.16 -10.30
CA GLN A 2 -10.18 -21.48 -11.19
C GLN A 2 -10.75 -21.49 -12.61
N ASP A 3 -9.92 -21.29 -13.62
CA ASP A 3 -10.35 -21.58 -14.99
C ASP A 3 -10.67 -23.07 -15.17
N HIS A 4 -11.14 -23.46 -16.35
CA HIS A 4 -11.48 -24.86 -16.68
C HIS A 4 -10.28 -25.83 -16.54
N GLN A 5 -9.05 -25.32 -16.30
CA GLN A 5 -7.80 -26.06 -16.18
C GLN A 5 -7.18 -25.97 -14.77
N GLY A 6 -7.87 -25.39 -13.79
CA GLY A 6 -7.39 -25.29 -12.40
C GLY A 6 -6.42 -24.13 -12.15
N GLN A 7 -6.21 -23.22 -13.12
CA GLN A 7 -5.28 -22.10 -13.00
C GLN A 7 -5.96 -20.82 -12.49
N PRO A 8 -5.20 -19.89 -11.88
CA PRO A 8 -5.73 -18.58 -11.50
C PRO A 8 -6.25 -17.81 -12.72
N ILE A 9 -7.36 -17.10 -12.54
CA ILE A 9 -8.04 -16.36 -13.62
C ILE A 9 -7.16 -15.17 -14.05
N SER A 10 -7.17 -14.83 -15.34
CA SER A 10 -6.54 -13.58 -15.81
C SER A 10 -7.27 -12.38 -15.23
N LEU A 11 -6.54 -11.44 -14.63
CA LEU A 11 -7.13 -10.26 -14.01
C LEU A 11 -7.94 -9.42 -15.00
N ASP A 12 -7.60 -9.41 -16.30
CA ASP A 12 -8.33 -8.67 -17.36
C ASP A 12 -9.83 -8.99 -17.40
N LEU A 13 -10.22 -10.21 -17.04
CA LEU A 13 -11.62 -10.65 -17.04
C LEU A 13 -12.42 -10.08 -15.87
N LEU A 14 -11.73 -9.46 -14.90
CA LEU A 14 -12.30 -8.92 -13.67
C LEU A 14 -12.21 -7.39 -13.63
N MET A 15 -11.76 -6.77 -14.72
CA MET A 15 -11.55 -5.34 -14.88
C MET A 15 -12.74 -4.67 -15.59
N GLU A 16 -12.92 -3.38 -15.36
CA GLU A 16 -13.92 -2.54 -16.02
C GLU A 16 -13.18 -1.57 -16.95
N GLU A 17 -13.47 -1.64 -18.25
CA GLU A 17 -12.85 -0.80 -19.29
C GLU A 17 -11.30 -0.81 -19.30
N GLY A 18 -10.68 -1.90 -18.83
CA GLY A 18 -9.22 -2.01 -18.77
C GLY A 18 -8.59 -1.33 -17.55
N THR A 19 -9.39 -0.99 -16.54
CA THR A 19 -8.92 -0.52 -15.22
C THR A 19 -9.51 -1.36 -14.07
N PRO A 20 -8.82 -1.49 -12.93
CA PRO A 20 -9.40 -2.09 -11.74
C PRO A 20 -10.57 -1.24 -11.21
N PRO A 21 -11.70 -1.85 -10.82
CA PRO A 21 -12.84 -1.12 -10.28
C PRO A 21 -12.50 -0.32 -9.03
N LEU A 22 -13.29 0.71 -8.72
CA LEU A 22 -13.11 1.50 -7.51
C LEU A 22 -13.21 0.62 -6.25
N ARG A 23 -12.41 0.97 -5.23
CA ARG A 23 -12.31 0.26 -3.96
C ARG A 23 -11.87 -1.20 -4.13
N SER A 24 -11.07 -1.47 -5.16
CA SER A 24 -10.42 -2.76 -5.36
C SER A 24 -8.98 -2.73 -4.87
N ALA A 25 -8.46 -3.91 -4.57
CA ALA A 25 -7.08 -4.09 -4.17
C ALA A 25 -6.50 -5.32 -4.85
N LEU A 26 -5.25 -5.21 -5.27
CA LEU A 26 -4.43 -6.30 -5.73
C LEU A 26 -3.21 -6.38 -4.85
N ILE A 27 -2.98 -7.53 -4.23
CA ILE A 27 -1.87 -7.77 -3.30
C ILE A 27 -1.12 -9.01 -3.77
N TYR A 28 0.20 -8.94 -3.83
CA TYR A 28 1.02 -10.12 -4.03
C TYR A 28 1.22 -10.85 -2.69
N ASP A 29 0.75 -12.09 -2.61
CA ASP A 29 0.92 -12.95 -1.46
C ASP A 29 2.24 -13.73 -1.58
N ALA A 30 3.28 -13.21 -0.94
CA ALA A 30 4.61 -13.82 -0.93
C ALA A 30 4.65 -15.24 -0.32
N HIS A 31 3.66 -15.62 0.51
CA HIS A 31 3.61 -16.97 1.08
C HIS A 31 3.06 -17.99 0.09
N ARG A 32 2.16 -17.56 -0.79
CA ARG A 32 1.54 -18.40 -1.82
C ARG A 32 2.16 -18.22 -3.21
N ASP A 33 3.09 -17.28 -3.35
CA ASP A 33 3.74 -16.92 -4.62
C ASP A 33 2.71 -16.63 -5.72
N GLN A 34 1.71 -15.82 -5.39
CA GLN A 34 0.60 -15.51 -6.30
C GLN A 34 0.01 -14.12 -6.04
N TRP A 35 -0.64 -13.58 -7.06
CA TRP A 35 -1.44 -12.37 -6.91
C TRP A 35 -2.84 -12.69 -6.40
N CYS A 36 -3.32 -11.87 -5.46
CA CYS A 36 -4.65 -11.94 -4.89
C CYS A 36 -5.38 -10.63 -5.17
N PHE A 37 -6.52 -10.74 -5.84
CA PHE A 37 -7.39 -9.64 -6.16
C PHE A 37 -8.61 -9.62 -5.23
N PHE A 38 -8.97 -8.42 -4.82
CA PHE A 38 -10.06 -8.10 -3.91
C PHE A 38 -10.94 -7.05 -4.57
N ARG A 39 -12.22 -7.34 -4.72
CA ARG A 39 -13.21 -6.48 -5.37
C ARG A 39 -14.52 -6.53 -4.59
N GLU A 40 -15.40 -5.56 -4.85
CA GLU A 40 -16.73 -5.47 -4.22
C GLU A 40 -16.65 -5.53 -2.69
N PRO A 41 -15.98 -4.56 -2.04
CA PRO A 41 -15.90 -4.56 -0.60
C PRO A 41 -17.29 -4.36 0.01
N VAL A 42 -17.55 -5.07 1.11
CA VAL A 42 -18.76 -4.91 1.93
C VAL A 42 -18.78 -3.54 2.58
N GLN A 43 -17.59 -3.04 2.97
CA GLN A 43 -17.44 -1.76 3.63
C GLN A 43 -16.04 -1.19 3.36
N VAL A 44 -15.95 0.13 3.26
CA VAL A 44 -14.69 0.87 3.31
C VAL A 44 -14.67 1.69 4.60
N ILE A 45 -13.61 1.55 5.38
CA ILE A 45 -13.34 2.27 6.61
C ILE A 45 -12.18 3.21 6.33
N THR A 46 -12.40 4.52 6.46
CA THR A 46 -11.40 5.54 6.15
C THR A 46 -11.54 6.74 7.06
N THR A 47 -10.44 7.44 7.33
CA THR A 47 -10.47 8.72 8.05
C THR A 47 -9.28 9.59 7.71
N THR A 48 -9.47 10.91 7.77
CA THR A 48 -8.42 11.94 7.80
C THR A 48 -8.24 12.54 9.20
N THR A 49 -9.02 12.08 10.18
CA THR A 49 -9.07 12.59 11.55
C THR A 49 -8.25 11.71 12.49
N LEU A 50 -7.25 12.29 13.15
CA LEU A 50 -6.32 11.56 14.03
C LEU A 50 -7.04 10.80 15.16
N ALA A 51 -8.03 11.43 15.80
CA ALA A 51 -8.77 10.83 16.92
C ALA A 51 -9.58 9.58 16.52
N GLU A 52 -9.87 9.39 15.24
CA GLU A 52 -10.64 8.27 14.72
C GLU A 52 -9.76 7.06 14.36
N VAL A 53 -8.44 7.22 14.24
CA VAL A 53 -7.52 6.17 13.80
C VAL A 53 -7.61 4.91 14.66
N LEU A 54 -7.43 5.02 15.98
CA LEU A 54 -7.49 3.86 16.88
C LEU A 54 -8.89 3.22 16.93
N PRO A 55 -10.00 3.98 17.13
CA PRO A 55 -11.34 3.42 17.09
C PRO A 55 -11.63 2.64 15.80
N LEU A 56 -11.24 3.16 14.65
CA LEU A 56 -11.48 2.53 13.35
C LEU A 56 -10.58 1.30 13.13
N LEU A 57 -9.33 1.29 13.61
CA LEU A 57 -8.50 0.08 13.61
C LEU A 57 -9.13 -1.05 14.42
N HIS A 58 -9.66 -0.73 15.61
CA HIS A 58 -10.39 -1.71 16.42
C HIS A 58 -11.64 -2.23 15.71
N GLN A 59 -12.36 -1.35 14.99
CA GLN A 59 -13.50 -1.74 14.19
C GLN A 59 -13.10 -2.71 13.07
N VAL A 60 -12.03 -2.42 12.32
CA VAL A 60 -11.50 -3.30 11.27
C VAL A 60 -11.18 -4.69 11.85
N GLN A 61 -10.43 -4.73 12.95
CA GLN A 61 -10.06 -5.99 13.62
C GLN A 61 -11.30 -6.79 14.05
N LYS A 62 -12.28 -6.12 14.66
CA LYS A 62 -13.52 -6.75 15.10
C LYS A 62 -14.25 -7.39 13.91
N GLN A 63 -14.46 -6.65 12.82
CA GLN A 63 -15.22 -7.13 11.67
C GLN A 63 -14.52 -8.28 10.94
N VAL A 64 -13.20 -8.22 10.78
CA VAL A 64 -12.42 -9.35 10.23
C VAL A 64 -12.62 -10.61 11.06
N THR A 65 -12.64 -10.47 12.38
CA THR A 65 -12.76 -11.61 13.31
C THR A 65 -14.20 -12.17 13.35
N THR A 66 -15.22 -11.31 13.34
CA THR A 66 -16.63 -11.74 13.46
C THR A 66 -17.19 -12.22 12.13
N ASP A 67 -16.90 -11.50 11.05
CA ASP A 67 -17.59 -11.65 9.76
C ASP A 67 -16.78 -12.54 8.79
N ARG A 68 -15.60 -13.00 9.23
CA ARG A 68 -14.66 -13.84 8.44
C ARG A 68 -14.34 -13.23 7.06
N CYS A 69 -14.25 -11.91 7.02
CA CYS A 69 -13.85 -11.15 5.84
C CYS A 69 -12.35 -10.84 5.85
N TYR A 70 -11.82 -10.31 4.74
CA TYR A 70 -10.45 -9.84 4.61
C TYR A 70 -10.41 -8.32 4.67
N ALA A 71 -9.52 -7.75 5.47
CA ALA A 71 -9.22 -6.32 5.41
C ALA A 71 -7.98 -6.09 4.56
N VAL A 72 -8.07 -5.21 3.57
CA VAL A 72 -6.92 -4.78 2.75
C VAL A 72 -6.91 -3.26 2.69
N GLY A 73 -5.74 -2.65 2.89
CA GLY A 73 -5.64 -1.21 3.00
C GLY A 73 -4.27 -0.75 3.46
N PHE A 74 -4.22 0.48 3.96
CA PHE A 74 -3.01 1.11 4.46
C PHE A 74 -3.26 1.95 5.71
N LEU A 75 -2.17 2.22 6.41
CA LEU A 75 -2.06 3.18 7.48
C LEU A 75 -0.93 4.15 7.12
N SER A 76 -1.23 5.44 7.07
CA SER A 76 -0.27 6.47 6.69
C SER A 76 0.73 6.73 7.83
N TYR A 77 1.94 7.17 7.48
CA TYR A 77 2.96 7.54 8.47
C TYR A 77 2.44 8.63 9.42
N GLU A 78 1.65 9.57 8.90
CA GLU A 78 1.03 10.67 9.62
C GLU A 78 0.00 10.23 10.68
N ALA A 79 -0.38 8.94 10.71
CA ALA A 79 -1.22 8.38 11.76
C ALA A 79 -0.45 8.06 13.05
N ALA A 80 0.90 8.12 13.03
CA ALA A 80 1.75 7.80 14.17
C ALA A 80 1.33 8.49 15.49
N PRO A 81 0.94 9.79 15.52
CA PRO A 81 0.55 10.46 16.76
C PRO A 81 -0.70 9.88 17.45
N ALA A 82 -1.48 9.06 16.74
CA ALA A 82 -2.60 8.34 17.36
C ALA A 82 -2.13 7.24 18.32
N PHE A 83 -0.91 6.71 18.14
CA PHE A 83 -0.31 5.67 18.97
C PHE A 83 0.56 6.23 20.08
N ASP A 84 1.30 7.30 19.79
CA ASP A 84 2.06 8.04 20.79
C ASP A 84 2.00 9.55 20.49
N PRO A 85 1.42 10.36 21.38
CA PRO A 85 1.27 11.80 21.16
C PRO A 85 2.60 12.58 21.07
N HIS A 86 3.74 11.97 21.43
CA HIS A 86 5.06 12.60 21.28
C HIS A 86 5.57 12.54 19.83
N PHE A 87 4.98 11.70 18.97
CA PHE A 87 5.36 11.69 17.56
C PHE A 87 4.86 12.96 16.86
N GLN A 88 5.78 13.60 16.15
CA GLN A 88 5.51 14.77 15.33
C GLN A 88 5.55 14.39 13.86
N VAL A 89 4.55 14.87 13.11
CA VAL A 89 4.39 14.56 11.69
C VAL A 89 4.01 15.81 10.91
N ILE A 90 4.31 15.81 9.61
CA ILE A 90 3.82 16.81 8.68
C ILE A 90 2.39 16.41 8.30
N PRO A 91 1.36 17.27 8.43
CA PRO A 91 -0.02 16.90 8.12
C PRO A 91 -0.21 16.40 6.68
N ALA A 92 -0.94 15.29 6.51
CA ALA A 92 -1.20 14.64 5.23
C ALA A 92 -2.17 15.41 4.29
N GLY A 93 -2.74 16.52 4.75
CA GLY A 93 -3.79 17.25 4.03
C GLY A 93 -5.06 16.41 3.93
N ASN A 94 -5.54 16.17 2.69
CA ASN A 94 -6.75 15.40 2.42
C ASN A 94 -6.47 13.89 2.21
N PHE A 95 -5.21 13.45 2.23
CA PHE A 95 -4.89 12.04 2.10
C PHE A 95 -5.29 11.29 3.37
N PRO A 96 -5.96 10.11 3.28
CA PRO A 96 -6.40 9.36 4.46
C PRO A 96 -5.24 9.02 5.40
N LEU A 97 -5.48 9.14 6.71
CA LEU A 97 -4.59 8.60 7.74
C LEU A 97 -4.71 7.07 7.81
N LEU A 98 -5.91 6.57 7.55
CA LEU A 98 -6.24 5.15 7.52
C LEU A 98 -7.23 4.92 6.40
N TRP A 99 -7.05 3.85 5.64
CA TRP A 99 -8.04 3.35 4.68
C TRP A 99 -7.97 1.83 4.64
N PHE A 100 -9.06 1.15 4.95
CA PHE A 100 -9.20 -0.30 4.84
C PHE A 100 -10.54 -0.66 4.22
N ALA A 101 -10.50 -1.49 3.18
CA ALA A 101 -11.67 -2.09 2.60
C ALA A 101 -11.82 -3.54 3.09
N LEU A 102 -13.06 -3.92 3.41
CA LEU A 102 -13.43 -5.24 3.91
C LEU A 102 -14.05 -6.05 2.79
N TYR A 103 -13.43 -7.17 2.45
CA TYR A 103 -13.80 -8.01 1.33
C TYR A 103 -14.31 -9.37 1.80
N PRO A 104 -15.39 -9.89 1.21
CA PRO A 104 -15.93 -11.19 1.61
C PRO A 104 -15.03 -12.35 1.17
N SER A 105 -14.20 -12.13 0.14
CA SER A 105 -13.32 -13.16 -0.42
C SER A 105 -12.10 -12.56 -1.08
N LEU A 106 -11.06 -13.38 -1.23
CA LEU A 106 -9.92 -13.11 -2.11
C LEU A 106 -10.03 -13.98 -3.36
N GLN A 107 -9.54 -13.46 -4.49
CA GLN A 107 -9.51 -14.19 -5.75
C GLN A 107 -8.05 -14.31 -6.22
N PRO A 108 -7.49 -15.53 -6.32
CA PRO A 108 -6.18 -15.72 -6.95
C PRO A 108 -6.26 -15.34 -8.43
N VAL A 109 -5.34 -14.50 -8.88
CA VAL A 109 -5.29 -14.02 -10.26
C VAL A 109 -3.88 -14.11 -10.81
N ARG A 110 -3.78 -14.05 -12.13
CA ARG A 110 -2.52 -13.74 -12.82
C ARG A 110 -2.58 -12.32 -13.32
N LEU A 111 -1.46 -11.61 -13.19
CA LEU A 111 -1.29 -10.35 -13.88
C LEU A 111 -1.33 -10.59 -15.39
N PRO A 112 -1.92 -9.66 -16.16
CA PRO A 112 -1.86 -9.73 -17.60
C PRO A 112 -0.41 -9.69 -18.09
N GLN A 113 -0.10 -10.53 -19.07
CA GLN A 113 1.15 -10.43 -19.80
C GLN A 113 1.03 -9.27 -20.79
N THR A 114 1.17 -8.05 -20.29
CA THR A 114 1.11 -6.88 -21.15
C THR A 114 2.40 -6.82 -21.97
N GLN A 115 2.29 -7.05 -23.28
CA GLN A 115 3.32 -6.65 -24.23
C GLN A 115 3.24 -5.12 -24.35
N PHE A 116 4.00 -4.42 -23.53
CA PHE A 116 4.08 -2.96 -23.62
C PHE A 116 4.74 -2.59 -24.96
N GLN A 117 3.91 -2.27 -25.96
CA GLN A 117 4.36 -1.91 -27.31
C GLN A 117 5.06 -0.54 -27.33
N SER A 118 4.77 0.32 -26.36
CA SER A 118 5.37 1.64 -26.21
C SER A 118 6.28 1.71 -24.98
N SER A 119 7.48 2.23 -25.19
CA SER A 119 8.30 2.73 -24.08
C SER A 119 7.50 3.76 -23.27
N LEU A 120 7.63 3.71 -21.94
CA LEU A 120 7.08 4.73 -21.05
C LEU A 120 7.41 6.11 -21.60
N SER A 121 6.40 6.99 -21.71
CA SER A 121 6.71 8.41 -21.89
C SER A 121 7.61 8.83 -20.73
N PRO A 122 8.73 9.52 -21.00
CA PRO A 122 9.68 9.86 -19.95
C PRO A 122 8.96 10.63 -18.84
N LEU A 123 9.06 10.11 -17.62
CA LEU A 123 8.56 10.78 -16.43
C LEU A 123 9.63 11.77 -15.96
N TYR A 124 9.25 13.04 -15.90
CA TYR A 124 10.12 14.11 -15.41
C TYR A 124 9.81 14.32 -13.93
N TRP A 125 10.70 13.82 -13.08
CA TRP A 125 10.56 13.91 -11.64
C TRP A 125 11.14 15.23 -11.13
N SER A 126 10.39 15.92 -10.29
CA SER A 126 10.85 17.07 -9.53
C SER A 126 10.89 16.74 -8.05
N ALA A 127 11.99 17.08 -7.38
CA ALA A 127 12.05 17.04 -5.93
C ALA A 127 11.16 18.13 -5.34
N SER A 128 10.55 17.81 -4.21
CA SER A 128 9.72 18.76 -3.46
C SER A 128 10.57 19.75 -2.66
N ASP A 129 11.77 19.32 -2.28
CA ASP A 129 12.75 20.09 -1.53
C ASP A 129 13.86 20.57 -2.47
N SER A 130 14.40 21.76 -2.22
CA SER A 130 15.56 22.23 -2.97
C SER A 130 16.83 21.48 -2.55
N PRO A 131 17.88 21.46 -3.40
CA PRO A 131 19.19 20.93 -3.00
C PRO A 131 19.74 21.60 -1.72
N GLN A 132 19.45 22.88 -1.52
CA GLN A 132 19.85 23.63 -0.34
C GLN A 132 19.12 23.15 0.93
N ASP A 133 17.80 22.93 0.83
CA ASP A 133 17.00 22.42 1.94
C ASP A 133 17.46 21.01 2.35
N TYR A 134 17.72 20.15 1.36
CA TYR A 134 18.26 18.82 1.58
C TYR A 134 19.61 18.87 2.31
N GLN A 135 20.54 19.73 1.86
CA GLN A 135 21.86 19.87 2.49
C GLN A 135 21.77 20.40 3.92
N ALA A 136 20.86 21.35 4.18
CA ALA A 136 20.63 21.88 5.51
C ALA A 136 20.07 20.80 6.46
N ALA A 137 19.05 20.06 6.02
CA ALA A 137 18.48 18.95 6.78
C ALA A 137 19.53 17.86 7.05
N PHE A 138 20.31 17.48 6.03
CA PHE A 138 21.37 16.48 6.18
C PHE A 138 22.43 16.90 7.18
N ARG A 139 22.86 18.16 7.17
CA ARG A 139 23.82 18.70 8.15
C ARG A 139 23.27 18.62 9.57
N SER A 140 22.04 19.10 9.77
CA SER A 140 21.35 19.07 11.07
C SER A 140 21.24 17.65 11.63
N ILE A 141 20.91 16.67 10.78
CA ILE A 141 20.87 15.26 11.17
C ILE A 141 22.26 14.78 11.64
N LYS A 142 23.33 15.11 10.91
CA LYS A 142 24.69 14.69 11.26
C LYS A 142 25.17 15.33 12.56
N GLU A 143 24.86 16.60 12.77
CA GLU A 143 25.15 17.32 14.03
C GLU A 143 24.41 16.68 15.20
N SER A 144 23.10 16.41 15.05
CA SER A 144 22.29 15.75 16.07
C SER A 144 22.82 14.35 16.43
N ILE A 145 23.32 13.60 15.46
CA ILE A 145 23.96 12.29 15.70
C ILE A 145 25.29 12.47 16.45
N ALA A 146 26.11 13.47 16.08
CA ALA A 146 27.38 13.74 16.73
C ALA A 146 27.22 14.20 18.20
N GLU A 147 26.14 14.91 18.50
CA GLU A 147 25.76 15.31 19.86
C GLU A 147 25.15 14.18 20.70
N GLY A 148 24.89 13.02 20.08
CA GLY A 148 24.29 11.86 20.76
C GLY A 148 22.78 11.97 20.96
N LEU A 149 22.09 12.88 20.25
CA LEU A 149 20.63 13.01 20.33
C LEU A 149 19.90 11.86 19.63
N SER A 150 20.53 11.26 18.61
CA SER A 150 20.04 10.05 17.95
C SER A 150 21.20 9.23 17.38
N TYR A 151 20.99 7.94 17.16
CA TYR A 151 22.01 7.08 16.52
C TYR A 151 21.87 7.00 15.01
N GLN A 152 20.63 7.05 14.50
CA GLN A 152 20.32 6.94 13.08
C GLN A 152 19.02 7.69 12.79
N VAL A 153 18.96 8.31 11.61
CA VAL A 153 17.74 8.92 11.05
C VAL A 153 17.58 8.44 9.61
N ASN A 154 16.41 7.90 9.28
CA ASN A 154 16.04 7.58 7.90
C ASN A 154 15.42 8.84 7.28
N TYR A 155 16.22 9.57 6.50
CA TYR A 155 15.77 10.80 5.85
C TYR A 155 15.32 10.53 4.42
N SER A 156 14.06 10.88 4.14
CA SER A 156 13.43 10.75 2.82
C SER A 156 12.89 12.09 2.34
N PHE A 157 12.92 12.33 1.04
CA PHE A 157 12.30 13.49 0.39
C PHE A 157 11.36 13.03 -0.73
N ARG A 158 10.38 13.87 -1.08
CA ARG A 158 9.33 13.50 -2.02
C ARG A 158 9.67 13.92 -3.44
N LEU A 159 9.56 12.99 -4.39
CA LEU A 159 9.57 13.28 -5.82
C LEU A 159 8.12 13.38 -6.35
N ARG A 160 7.90 14.26 -7.31
CA ARG A 160 6.60 14.48 -7.97
C ARG A 160 6.75 14.45 -9.48
N THR A 161 5.77 13.91 -10.17
CA THR A 161 5.70 13.97 -11.63
C THR A 161 4.24 13.99 -12.08
N ARG A 162 4.00 14.43 -13.31
CA ARG A 162 2.67 14.35 -13.93
C ARG A 162 2.55 13.03 -14.67
N LEU A 163 1.78 12.10 -14.11
CA LEU A 163 1.39 10.88 -14.79
C LEU A 163 0.31 11.21 -15.83
N ARG A 164 0.54 10.86 -17.09
CA ARG A 164 -0.44 11.04 -18.19
C ARG A 164 -1.13 9.74 -18.60
N GLN A 165 -0.58 8.61 -18.19
CA GLN A 165 -1.13 7.30 -18.42
C GLN A 165 -2.02 6.88 -17.25
N ASP A 166 -2.83 5.87 -17.51
CA ASP A 166 -3.60 5.19 -16.50
C ASP A 166 -2.68 4.61 -15.38
N PRO A 167 -3.00 4.84 -14.09
CA PRO A 167 -2.19 4.33 -12.97
C PRO A 167 -2.03 2.82 -12.94
N TRP A 168 -3.04 2.07 -13.40
CA TRP A 168 -2.96 0.62 -13.45
C TRP A 168 -1.93 0.14 -14.48
N THR A 169 -1.93 0.75 -15.66
CA THR A 169 -0.90 0.51 -16.69
C THR A 169 0.50 0.84 -16.15
N PHE A 170 0.64 1.94 -15.40
CA PHE A 170 1.91 2.29 -14.74
C PHE A 170 2.36 1.25 -13.72
N PHE A 171 1.44 0.76 -12.89
CA PHE A 171 1.72 -0.29 -11.92
C PHE A 171 2.24 -1.57 -12.57
N LEU A 172 1.60 -2.06 -13.63
CA LEU A 172 2.04 -3.26 -14.33
C LEU A 172 3.45 -3.13 -14.91
N GLN A 173 3.81 -1.96 -15.44
CA GLN A 173 5.16 -1.67 -15.93
C GLN A 173 6.19 -1.62 -14.80
N MET A 174 5.84 -1.01 -13.68
CA MET A 174 6.68 -0.94 -12.48
C MET A 174 6.97 -2.34 -11.91
N GLU A 175 5.94 -3.18 -11.78
CA GLU A 175 6.07 -4.55 -11.27
C GLU A 175 6.95 -5.41 -12.18
N GLN A 176 6.79 -5.32 -13.50
CA GLN A 176 7.66 -6.02 -14.45
C GLN A 176 9.13 -5.60 -14.33
N ALA A 177 9.40 -4.34 -13.99
CA ALA A 177 10.76 -3.82 -13.88
C ALA A 177 11.45 -4.16 -12.55
N GLN A 178 10.72 -4.17 -11.43
CA GLN A 178 11.29 -4.34 -10.08
C GLN A 178 11.26 -5.78 -9.55
N ALA A 179 10.37 -6.65 -10.07
CA ALA A 179 10.21 -8.03 -9.58
C ALA A 179 10.16 -8.13 -8.04
N GLY A 180 9.43 -7.21 -7.41
CA GLY A 180 9.31 -7.09 -5.96
C GLY A 180 8.56 -8.27 -5.34
N LYS A 181 8.80 -8.52 -4.05
CA LYS A 181 8.15 -9.61 -3.30
C LYS A 181 6.88 -9.18 -2.56
N TYR A 182 6.59 -7.89 -2.49
CA TYR A 182 5.43 -7.34 -1.77
C TYR A 182 4.77 -6.22 -2.59
N GLY A 183 4.44 -6.54 -3.84
CA GLY A 183 3.72 -5.65 -4.73
C GLY A 183 2.25 -5.47 -4.31
N ALA A 184 1.73 -4.25 -4.46
CA ALA A 184 0.35 -3.93 -4.17
C ALA A 184 -0.17 -2.80 -5.06
N TYR A 185 -1.41 -2.93 -5.52
CA TYR A 185 -2.17 -1.89 -6.19
C TYR A 185 -3.48 -1.66 -5.44
N LEU A 186 -3.75 -0.44 -4.99
CA LEU A 186 -5.03 -0.07 -4.37
C LEU A 186 -5.70 1.00 -5.23
N GLN A 187 -6.95 0.74 -5.62
CA GLN A 187 -7.79 1.72 -6.30
C GLN A 187 -8.78 2.30 -5.29
N LEU A 188 -8.56 3.53 -4.84
CA LEU A 188 -9.50 4.29 -4.02
C LEU A 188 -10.40 5.15 -4.91
N GLU A 189 -11.23 5.98 -4.30
CA GLU A 189 -12.06 6.98 -4.97
C GLU A 189 -11.23 8.05 -5.68
N GLU A 190 -10.32 8.70 -4.95
CA GLU A 190 -9.53 9.83 -5.44
C GLU A 190 -8.06 9.48 -5.70
N TRP A 191 -7.62 8.31 -5.23
CA TRP A 191 -6.21 7.92 -5.20
C TRP A 191 -6.01 6.54 -5.81
N SER A 192 -4.87 6.34 -6.46
CA SER A 192 -4.36 5.02 -6.80
C SER A 192 -2.99 4.88 -6.13
N ILE A 193 -2.81 3.78 -5.40
CA ILE A 193 -1.54 3.48 -4.73
C ILE A 193 -0.88 2.33 -5.49
N CYS A 194 0.28 2.62 -6.08
CA CYS A 194 1.13 1.64 -6.74
C CYS A 194 2.34 1.39 -5.82
N CYS A 195 2.51 0.16 -5.37
CA CYS A 195 3.56 -0.24 -4.45
C CYS A 195 4.32 -1.45 -5.01
N ALA A 196 5.65 -1.37 -5.01
CA ALA A 196 6.56 -2.46 -5.32
C ALA A 196 7.55 -2.62 -4.16
N SER A 197 7.05 -2.93 -2.96
CA SER A 197 7.90 -3.00 -1.77
C SER A 197 8.84 -4.22 -1.83
N PRO A 198 10.13 -4.04 -1.52
CA PRO A 198 11.06 -5.16 -1.37
C PRO A 198 11.00 -5.82 0.03
N GLU A 199 10.42 -5.13 1.02
CA GLU A 199 10.51 -5.50 2.43
C GLU A 199 9.13 -5.68 3.07
N LEU A 200 9.03 -6.71 3.92
CA LEU A 200 7.89 -6.97 4.77
C LEU A 200 8.11 -6.29 6.12
N PHE A 201 7.15 -5.46 6.55
CA PHE A 201 7.24 -4.81 7.85
C PHE A 201 7.04 -5.80 9.00
N PHE A 202 5.93 -6.53 9.02
CA PHE A 202 5.71 -7.64 9.95
C PHE A 202 4.66 -8.62 9.40
N VAL A 203 4.68 -9.84 9.94
CA VAL A 203 3.59 -10.81 9.81
C VAL A 203 3.22 -11.32 11.19
N CYS A 204 1.96 -11.16 11.57
CA CYS A 204 1.43 -11.76 12.79
C CYS A 204 0.79 -13.10 12.45
N ARG A 205 1.24 -14.16 13.11
CA ARG A 205 0.65 -15.50 13.00
C ARG A 205 0.10 -15.89 14.35
N GLU A 206 -1.12 -16.41 14.39
CA GLU A 206 -1.62 -17.02 15.61
C GLU A 206 -0.73 -18.22 15.98
N ILE A 207 -0.13 -18.15 17.17
CA ILE A 207 0.53 -19.30 17.76
C ILE A 207 -0.60 -20.21 18.26
N LYS A 208 -0.90 -21.27 17.52
CA LYS A 208 -1.75 -22.35 18.06
C LYS A 208 -1.03 -22.90 19.29
N SER A 209 -1.55 -22.56 20.47
CA SER A 209 -1.08 -23.12 21.73
C SER A 209 -1.52 -24.58 21.75
N SER A 210 -0.62 -25.48 21.34
CA SER A 210 -0.75 -26.92 21.58
C SER A 210 -0.54 -27.20 23.05
N VAL A 211 -1.46 -26.78 23.92
CA VAL A 211 -1.56 -27.38 25.24
C VAL A 211 -2.45 -28.60 25.08
N ALA A 212 -1.82 -29.70 24.68
CA ALA A 212 -2.28 -31.01 25.09
C ALA A 212 -1.87 -31.17 26.56
N LEU A 213 -2.86 -31.09 27.46
CA LEU A 213 -3.11 -31.98 28.60
C LEU A 213 -4.33 -31.46 29.37
#